data_AF-A0A661IWG3-F1
#
_entry.id   AF-A0A661IWG3-F1
#
_cell.length_a   1.000
_cell.length_b   1.000
_cell.length_c   1.000
_cell.angle_alpha   90.00
_cell.angle_beta   90.00
_cell.angle_gamma   90.00
#
_symmetry.space_group_name_H-M   'P 1'
#
loop_
_entity.id
_entity.type
_entity.pdbx_description
1 polymer ?
#
loop_
_entity_poly.entity_id
_entity_poly.type
_entity_poly.pdbx_seq_one_letter_code
_entity_poly.pdbx_strand_id
1 'polypeptide(L)'
;MKISVCGKGGSGKSTVVALLATEARKGGLRVLVVDSDESNSGLFRLLGFPHPPVPLMEMLGGKRGLKRRMGGRNILAEEEIGLDGIPSPYLVEKDGLGLVAIGKILQALEGCACPMGALSREFLRKLRLGEGEVAFVDMEAGVE
;
A
#
# COMPACT_ATOMS: atom_id res chain seq x y z
N MET A 1 -10.49 -10.96 0.52
CA MET A 1 -9.49 -11.73 -0.29
C MET A 1 -8.25 -10.87 -0.55
N LYS A 2 -7.02 -11.41 -0.51
CA LYS A 2 -5.77 -10.66 -0.82
C LYS A 2 -5.08 -11.25 -2.04
N ILE A 3 -4.74 -10.43 -3.02
CA ILE A 3 -4.09 -10.84 -4.27
C ILE A 3 -2.83 -9.99 -4.47
N SER A 4 -1.67 -10.64 -4.52
CA SER A 4 -0.39 -9.98 -4.82
C SER A 4 -0.04 -10.14 -6.30
N VAL A 5 0.39 -9.05 -6.94
CA VAL A 5 0.84 -9.04 -8.33
C VAL A 5 2.34 -8.79 -8.35
N CYS A 6 3.11 -9.81 -8.74
CA CYS A 6 4.57 -9.81 -8.77
C CYS A 6 5.12 -9.94 -10.20
N GLY A 7 6.39 -9.62 -10.39
CA GLY A 7 7.10 -9.75 -11.67
C GLY A 7 8.11 -8.65 -11.93
N LYS A 8 8.82 -8.77 -13.06
CA LYS A 8 9.94 -7.90 -13.43
C LYS A 8 9.55 -6.42 -13.57
N GLY A 9 10.56 -5.54 -13.49
CA GLY A 9 10.38 -4.12 -13.80
C GLY A 9 9.86 -3.93 -15.22
N GLY A 10 8.84 -3.08 -15.39
CA GLY A 10 8.24 -2.80 -16.70
C GLY A 10 7.30 -3.88 -17.26
N SER A 11 6.99 -4.95 -16.52
CA SER A 11 6.07 -6.01 -17.00
C SER A 11 4.58 -5.62 -17.01
N GLY A 12 4.23 -4.42 -16.53
CA GLY A 12 2.86 -3.92 -16.50
C GLY A 12 2.05 -4.27 -15.25
N LYS A 13 2.69 -4.70 -14.16
CA LYS A 13 2.02 -5.08 -12.88
C LYS A 13 1.00 -4.06 -12.41
N SER A 14 1.41 -2.80 -12.30
CA SER A 14 0.56 -1.70 -11.84
C SER A 14 -0.64 -1.46 -12.74
N THR A 15 -0.49 -1.67 -14.05
CA THR A 15 -1.60 -1.64 -15.01
C THR A 15 -2.57 -2.78 -14.74
N VAL A 16 -2.07 -4.00 -14.55
CA VAL A 16 -2.91 -5.16 -14.20
C VAL A 16 -3.65 -4.92 -12.88
N VAL A 17 -2.96 -4.42 -11.86
CA VAL A 17 -3.55 -4.06 -10.56
C VAL A 17 -4.66 -3.03 -10.73
N ALA A 18 -4.44 -1.97 -11.51
CA ALA A 18 -5.45 -0.94 -11.74
C ALA A 18 -6.69 -1.48 -12.47
N LEU A 19 -6.51 -2.36 -13.46
CA LEU A 19 -7.61 -3.01 -14.17
C LEU A 19 -8.40 -3.94 -13.24
N LEU A 20 -7.72 -4.79 -12.48
CA LEU A 20 -8.34 -5.69 -11.51
C LEU A 20 -9.13 -4.93 -10.44
N ALA A 21 -8.53 -3.86 -9.89
CA ALA A 21 -9.19 -3.01 -8.91
C ALA A 21 -10.44 -2.34 -9.48
N THR A 22 -10.37 -1.87 -10.73
CA THR A 22 -11.51 -1.22 -11.42
C THR A 22 -12.65 -2.20 -11.64
N GLU A 23 -12.37 -3.41 -12.13
CA GLU A 23 -13.41 -4.42 -12.40
C GLU A 23 -13.99 -5.00 -11.11
N ALA A 24 -13.17 -5.24 -10.07
CA ALA A 24 -13.66 -5.67 -8.76
C ALA A 24 -14.62 -4.63 -8.16
N ARG A 25 -14.26 -3.34 -8.23
CA ARG A 25 -15.13 -2.24 -7.79
C ARG A 25 -16.44 -2.19 -8.56
N LYS A 26 -16.40 -2.32 -9.90
CA LYS A 26 -17.62 -2.37 -10.74
C LYS A 26 -18.50 -3.57 -10.38
N GLY A 27 -17.91 -4.68 -9.93
CA GLY A 27 -18.60 -5.84 -9.39
C GLY A 27 -19.21 -5.66 -8.01
N GLY A 28 -19.14 -4.46 -7.42
CA GLY A 28 -19.73 -4.14 -6.12
C GLY A 28 -18.84 -4.47 -4.92
N LEU A 29 -17.57 -4.82 -5.14
CA LEU A 29 -16.62 -5.04 -4.05
C LEU A 29 -16.04 -3.71 -3.56
N ARG A 30 -15.78 -3.63 -2.26
CA ARG A 30 -14.92 -2.60 -1.69
C ARG A 30 -13.46 -3.01 -1.88
N VAL A 31 -12.69 -2.15 -2.54
CA VAL A 31 -11.35 -2.48 -3.01
C VAL A 31 -10.32 -1.64 -2.28
N LEU A 32 -9.27 -2.29 -1.77
CA LEU A 32 -8.05 -1.64 -1.35
C LEU A 32 -6.91 -1.98 -2.31
N VAL A 33 -6.22 -0.97 -2.84
CA VAL A 33 -4.94 -1.16 -3.52
C VAL A 33 -3.81 -0.81 -2.55
N VAL A 34 -2.84 -1.71 -2.43
CA VAL A 34 -1.64 -1.52 -1.62
C VAL A 34 -0.45 -1.37 -2.57
N ASP A 35 0.07 -0.16 -2.67
CA ASP A 35 1.28 0.15 -3.41
C ASP A 35 2.49 -0.09 -2.52
N SER A 36 3.23 -1.16 -2.83
CA SER A 36 4.46 -1.52 -2.13
C SER A 36 5.70 -1.43 -3.01
N ASP A 37 5.54 -0.95 -4.25
CA ASP A 37 6.64 -0.67 -5.17
C ASP A 37 7.12 0.77 -4.96
N GLU A 38 8.27 0.92 -4.32
CA GLU A 38 8.89 2.23 -4.03
C GLU A 38 9.26 3.05 -5.28
N SER A 39 9.38 2.40 -6.44
CA SER A 39 9.70 3.05 -7.71
C SER A 39 8.46 3.56 -8.44
N ASN A 40 7.27 3.08 -8.06
CA ASN A 40 6.05 3.41 -8.74
C ASN A 40 5.46 4.74 -8.27
N SER A 41 5.62 5.78 -9.09
CA SER A 41 5.03 7.09 -8.81
C SER A 41 3.67 7.31 -9.48
N GLY A 42 3.19 6.35 -10.28
CA GLY A 42 2.07 6.54 -11.20
C GLY A 42 0.76 5.84 -10.84
N LEU A 43 0.77 4.83 -9.95
CA LEU A 43 -0.40 3.99 -9.68
C LEU A 43 -1.64 4.78 -9.25
N PHE A 44 -1.48 5.81 -8.42
CA PHE A 44 -2.59 6.67 -8.01
C PHE A 44 -3.31 7.31 -9.20
N ARG A 45 -2.58 7.68 -10.26
CA ARG A 45 -3.16 8.26 -11.49
C ARG A 45 -3.91 7.21 -12.30
N LEU A 46 -3.39 5.99 -12.38
CA LEU A 46 -4.07 4.87 -13.06
C LEU A 46 -5.40 4.53 -12.39
N LEU A 47 -5.45 4.64 -11.06
CA LEU A 47 -6.68 4.49 -10.26
C LEU A 47 -7.56 5.76 -10.29
N GLY A 48 -7.09 6.85 -10.91
CA GLY A 48 -7.79 8.12 -11.08
C GLY A 48 -7.89 8.98 -9.82
N PHE A 49 -6.97 8.85 -8.88
CA PHE A 49 -6.86 9.77 -7.75
C PHE A 49 -6.12 11.05 -8.18
N PRO A 50 -6.50 12.21 -7.62
CA PRO A 50 -5.83 13.49 -7.93
C PRO A 50 -4.43 13.60 -7.30
N HIS A 51 -4.21 12.91 -6.18
CA HIS A 51 -2.94 12.88 -5.45
C HIS A 51 -2.70 11.49 -4.85
N PRO A 52 -1.43 11.09 -4.60
CA PRO A 52 -1.14 9.87 -3.87
C PRO A 52 -1.48 10.01 -2.37
N PRO A 53 -1.65 8.91 -1.64
CA PRO A 53 -1.66 8.93 -0.18
C PRO A 53 -0.27 9.29 0.36
N VAL A 54 -0.22 9.78 1.60
CA VAL A 54 1.04 9.87 2.35
C VAL A 54 1.52 8.43 2.64
N PRO A 55 2.79 8.08 2.41
CA PRO A 55 3.27 6.73 2.68
C PRO A 55 3.16 6.34 4.15
N LEU A 56 2.80 5.09 4.46
CA LEU A 56 2.73 4.56 5.82
C LEU A 56 4.07 4.70 6.57
N MET A 57 5.19 4.67 5.85
CA MET A 57 6.51 4.91 6.44
C MET A 57 6.61 6.27 7.17
N GLU A 58 5.87 7.29 6.73
CA GLU A 58 5.86 8.59 7.39
C GLU A 58 5.15 8.55 8.77
N MET A 59 4.18 7.65 8.96
CA MET A 59 3.57 7.41 10.30
C MET A 59 4.59 7.01 11.35
N LEU A 60 5.69 6.41 10.91
CA LEU A 60 6.74 5.85 11.75
C LEU A 60 7.85 6.88 12.02
N GLY A 61 7.62 8.15 11.67
CA GLY A 61 8.63 9.21 11.72
C GLY A 61 9.64 9.13 10.58
N GLY A 62 9.23 8.57 9.44
CA GLY A 62 10.05 8.37 8.25
C GLY A 62 11.19 7.35 8.45
N LYS A 63 12.14 7.30 7.51
CA LYS A 63 13.28 6.37 7.54
C LYS A 63 14.13 6.48 8.83
N ARG A 64 14.23 7.68 9.42
CA ARG A 64 14.98 7.94 10.66
C ARG A 64 14.21 7.58 11.94
N GLY A 65 12.87 7.68 11.92
CA GLY A 65 11.99 7.40 13.05
C GLY A 65 11.76 5.91 13.31
N LEU A 66 11.85 5.08 12.26
CA LEU A 66 11.67 3.62 12.37
C LEU A 66 12.67 2.95 13.32
N LYS A 67 13.86 3.54 13.50
CA LYS A 67 14.86 3.07 14.48
C LYS A 67 14.61 3.55 15.92
N ARG A 68 13.68 4.50 16.17
CA ARG A 68 13.70 5.28 17.42
C ARG A 68 12.43 5.34 18.26
N ARG A 69 11.24 4.89 17.83
CA ARG A 69 10.07 4.89 18.73
C ARG A 69 9.04 3.79 18.42
N MET A 70 8.87 2.86 19.36
CA MET A 70 7.63 2.08 19.56
C MET A 70 6.70 2.81 20.56
N GLY A 71 6.37 4.08 20.34
CA GLY A 71 5.75 4.92 21.38
C GLY A 71 4.71 5.94 20.94
N GLY A 72 4.24 5.91 19.69
CA GLY A 72 3.10 6.72 19.22
C GLY A 72 1.98 5.81 18.73
N ARG A 73 0.71 6.26 18.81
CA ARG A 73 -0.45 5.54 18.25
C ARG A 73 -0.22 5.37 16.74
N ASN A 74 0.19 4.17 16.38
CA ASN A 74 0.52 3.75 15.02
C ASN A 74 -0.47 2.66 14.64
N ILE A 75 -0.97 2.66 13.42
CA ILE A 75 -1.88 1.63 12.92
C ILE A 75 -1.26 0.22 13.04
N LEU A 76 0.06 0.11 12.97
CA LEU A 76 0.78 -1.15 13.21
C LEU A 76 0.89 -1.53 14.69
N ALA A 77 0.36 -0.74 15.63
CA ALA A 77 0.24 -1.16 17.03
C ALA A 77 -0.99 -2.05 17.23
N GLU A 78 -2.03 -1.86 16.41
CA GLU A 78 -3.25 -2.67 16.43
C GLU A 78 -2.94 -4.11 16.02
N GLU A 79 -3.64 -5.10 16.59
CA GLU A 79 -3.46 -6.50 16.20
C GLU A 79 -4.03 -6.78 14.81
N GLU A 80 -5.11 -6.07 14.46
CA GLU A 80 -5.83 -6.19 13.21
C GLU A 80 -6.17 -4.81 12.64
N ILE A 81 -6.10 -4.69 11.31
CA ILE A 81 -6.37 -3.45 10.59
C ILE A 81 -7.47 -3.73 9.58
N GLY A 82 -8.67 -3.20 9.81
CA GLY A 82 -9.73 -3.15 8.80
C GLY A 82 -9.53 -1.96 7.84
N LEU A 83 -10.27 -1.93 6.73
CA LEU A 83 -10.19 -0.81 5.78
C LEU A 83 -10.54 0.55 6.42
N ASP A 84 -11.57 0.57 7.27
CA ASP A 84 -11.97 1.76 8.04
C ASP A 84 -10.97 2.16 9.14
N GLY A 85 -10.05 1.25 9.49
CA GLY A 85 -9.00 1.49 10.47
C GLY A 85 -7.83 2.29 9.92
N ILE A 86 -7.78 2.56 8.62
CA ILE A 86 -6.66 3.25 7.96
C ILE A 86 -6.95 4.76 7.92
N PRO A 87 -6.24 5.59 8.69
CA PRO A 87 -6.56 7.01 8.79
C PRO A 87 -6.03 7.80 7.59
N SER A 88 -6.73 8.88 7.25
CA SER A 88 -6.16 9.97 6.45
C SER A 88 -4.94 10.57 7.18
N PRO A 89 -3.87 10.99 6.48
CA PRO A 89 -3.72 11.09 5.02
C PRO A 89 -3.11 9.83 4.35
N TYR A 90 -3.06 8.70 5.05
CA TYR A 90 -2.38 7.48 4.58
C TYR A 90 -3.26 6.57 3.71
N LEU A 91 -4.56 6.85 3.70
CA LEU A 91 -5.54 6.30 2.78
C LEU A 91 -6.11 7.45 1.93
N VAL A 92 -6.16 7.25 0.61
CA VAL A 92 -7.04 8.03 -0.28
C VAL A 92 -8.12 7.09 -0.80
N GLU A 93 -9.37 7.53 -0.76
CA GLU A 93 -10.53 6.70 -1.13
C GLU A 93 -11.51 7.49 -2.00
N LYS A 94 -12.10 6.81 -2.97
CA LYS A 94 -13.23 7.31 -3.78
C LYS A 94 -14.10 6.14 -4.20
N ASP A 95 -15.42 6.28 -4.09
CA ASP A 95 -16.41 5.32 -4.61
C ASP A 95 -16.09 3.84 -4.29
N GLY A 96 -15.69 3.54 -3.05
CA GLY A 96 -15.35 2.18 -2.60
C GLY A 96 -14.00 1.64 -3.11
N LEU A 97 -13.15 2.48 -3.71
CA LEU A 97 -11.76 2.18 -4.06
C LEU A 97 -10.82 3.01 -3.18
N GLY A 98 -10.04 2.33 -2.35
CA GLY A 98 -8.98 2.88 -1.53
C GLY A 98 -7.59 2.62 -2.10
N LEU A 99 -6.63 3.50 -1.81
CA LEU A 99 -5.22 3.33 -2.10
C LEU A 99 -4.37 3.68 -0.88
N VAL A 100 -3.44 2.78 -0.54
CA VAL A 100 -2.40 2.96 0.48
C VAL A 100 -1.04 2.79 -0.16
N ALA A 101 -0.07 3.63 0.23
CA ALA A 101 1.33 3.47 -0.16
C ALA A 101 2.19 3.08 1.05
N ILE A 102 3.05 2.07 0.91
CA ILE A 102 3.92 1.61 2.00
C ILE A 102 5.09 2.60 2.22
N GLY A 103 5.79 2.98 1.14
CA GLY A 103 7.01 3.78 1.19
C GLY A 103 7.42 4.27 -0.20
N LYS A 104 8.29 5.29 -0.26
CA LYS A 104 8.93 5.75 -1.50
C LYS A 104 10.44 5.88 -1.29
N ILE A 105 11.23 5.61 -2.33
CA ILE A 105 12.61 6.11 -2.39
C ILE A 105 12.52 7.55 -2.89
N LEU A 106 13.02 8.49 -2.09
CA LEU A 106 13.05 9.90 -2.46
C LEU A 106 14.43 10.31 -2.99
N GLN A 107 15.51 9.60 -2.61
CA GLN A 107 16.88 9.86 -3.08
C GLN A 107 17.72 8.57 -3.23
N ALA A 108 18.67 8.58 -4.16
CA ALA A 108 19.75 7.59 -4.19
C ALA A 108 20.60 7.69 -2.91
N LEU A 109 21.10 6.55 -2.39
CA LEU A 109 21.93 6.44 -1.18
C LEU A 109 21.19 6.59 0.18
N GLU A 110 19.85 6.47 0.22
CA GLU A 110 19.06 6.55 1.47
C GLU A 110 19.13 5.31 2.39
N GLY A 111 19.86 4.26 2.00
CA GLY A 111 20.01 3.01 2.76
C GLY A 111 19.22 1.83 2.19
N CYS A 112 19.29 0.68 2.86
CA CYS A 112 18.77 -0.61 2.38
C CYS A 112 17.23 -0.64 2.30
N ALA A 113 16.64 -1.31 1.30
CA ALA A 113 15.19 -1.49 1.10
C ALA A 113 14.49 -2.35 2.19
N CYS A 114 15.27 -3.06 3.02
CA CYS A 114 14.77 -3.96 4.06
C CYS A 114 13.66 -3.41 4.99
N PRO A 115 13.69 -2.14 5.45
CA PRO A 115 12.69 -1.64 6.38
C PRO A 115 11.30 -1.48 5.74
N MET A 116 11.22 -1.23 4.44
CA MET A 116 9.94 -1.18 3.75
C MET A 116 9.35 -2.57 3.51
N GLY A 117 10.19 -3.55 3.15
CA GLY A 117 9.75 -4.93 3.00
C GLY A 117 9.16 -5.48 4.30
N ALA A 118 9.80 -5.15 5.43
CA ALA A 118 9.27 -5.48 6.76
C ALA A 118 7.94 -4.77 7.04
N LEU A 119 7.82 -3.47 6.73
CA LEU A 119 6.58 -2.71 6.88
C LEU A 119 5.43 -3.26 6.03
N SER A 120 5.69 -3.56 4.75
CA SER A 120 4.71 -4.14 3.83
C SER A 120 4.20 -5.49 4.36
N ARG A 121 5.12 -6.39 4.75
CA ARG A 121 4.75 -7.69 5.33
C ARG A 121 3.92 -7.55 6.60
N GLU A 122 4.31 -6.66 7.50
CA GLU A 122 3.60 -6.44 8.76
C GLU A 122 2.21 -5.86 8.54
N PHE A 123 2.09 -4.84 7.69
CA PHE A 123 0.80 -4.26 7.32
C PHE A 123 -0.12 -5.31 6.68
N LEU A 124 0.38 -6.07 5.70
CA LEU A 124 -0.38 -7.13 5.05
C LEU A 124 -0.75 -8.27 6.00
N ARG A 125 0.10 -8.59 6.98
CA ARG A 125 -0.21 -9.59 8.03
C ARG A 125 -1.36 -9.14 8.91
N LYS A 126 -1.42 -7.85 9.26
CA LYS A 126 -2.45 -7.27 10.14
C LYS A 126 -3.73 -6.90 9.40
N LEU A 127 -3.67 -6.65 8.10
CA LEU A 127 -4.83 -6.34 7.27
C LEU A 127 -5.88 -7.45 7.38
N ARG A 128 -7.10 -7.09 7.74
CA ARG A 128 -8.28 -7.97 7.75
C ARG A 128 -9.29 -7.40 6.77
N LEU A 129 -9.91 -8.31 6.01
CA LEU A 129 -10.88 -7.98 4.98
C LEU A 129 -12.18 -8.68 5.34
N GLY A 130 -13.27 -7.93 5.38
CA GLY A 130 -14.62 -8.43 5.60
C GLY A 130 -15.24 -9.04 4.34
N GLU A 131 -16.53 -9.37 4.46
CA GLU A 131 -17.34 -9.77 3.31
C GLU A 131 -17.47 -8.61 2.31
N GLY A 132 -17.37 -8.92 1.02
CA GLY A 132 -17.39 -7.89 -0.03
C GLY A 132 -16.10 -7.08 -0.16
N GLU A 133 -15.03 -7.41 0.58
CA GLU A 133 -13.75 -6.67 0.53
C GLU A 133 -12.61 -7.45 -0.15
N VAL A 134 -11.86 -6.76 -0.99
CA VAL A 134 -10.68 -7.30 -1.69
C VAL A 134 -9.50 -6.35 -1.63
N ALA A 135 -8.29 -6.89 -1.46
CA ALA A 135 -7.05 -6.14 -1.56
C ALA A 135 -6.20 -6.62 -2.73
N PHE A 136 -5.75 -5.70 -3.58
CA PHE A 136 -4.76 -5.93 -4.61
C PHE A 136 -3.44 -5.28 -4.20
N VAL A 137 -2.35 -6.04 -4.21
CA VAL A 137 -1.03 -5.59 -3.78
C VAL A 137 -0.13 -5.49 -4.99
N ASP A 138 0.28 -4.27 -5.36
CA ASP A 138 1.31 -4.03 -6.37
C ASP A 138 2.67 -4.18 -5.70
N MET A 139 3.37 -5.25 -6.04
CA MET A 139 4.64 -5.62 -5.40
C MET A 139 5.82 -5.07 -6.19
N GLU A 140 6.92 -4.78 -5.51
CA GLU A 140 8.18 -4.36 -6.14
C GLU A 140 8.67 -5.38 -7.20
N ALA A 141 9.55 -4.95 -8.10
CA ALA A 141 10.23 -5.89 -9.00
C ALA A 141 11.21 -6.79 -8.22
N GLY A 142 11.30 -8.07 -8.58
CA GLY A 142 12.33 -8.97 -8.04
C GLY A 142 12.05 -9.55 -6.66
N VAL A 143 10.79 -9.53 -6.18
CA VAL A 143 10.32 -10.32 -5.02
C VAL A 143 9.94 -11.76 -5.40
N GLU A 144 10.45 -12.25 -6.54
CA GLU A 144 10.38 -13.64 -6.99
C GLU A 144 11.35 -14.58 -6.25
#